data_AF-A0A8X8DKS0-F1
#
_entry.id   AF-A0A8X8DKS0-F1
#
_cell.length_a   1.000
_cell.length_b   1.000
_cell.length_c   1.000
_cell.angle_alpha   90.00
_cell.angle_beta   90.00
_cell.angle_gamma   90.00
#
_symmetry.space_group_name_H-M   'P 1'
#
loop_
_entity.id
_entity.type
_entity.pdbx_description
1 polymer ?
#
loop_
_entity_poly.entity_id
_entity_poly.type
_entity_poly.pdbx_seq_one_letter_code
_entity_poly.pdbx_strand_id
1 'polypeptide(L)'
;MVSIPTHQMLNHTPPVKLDRSDYILWRSQIDHVVFANGFEDFIDGTTICPEKELSPGVINPSFVVWRRQDCTILTRIMQLRLELQSTKKGSLSMIDYIMKFKGAADNLAAIGELVLEQDQVMNLLKGLGSNYNAVVTAINIRDDKISIESVHSMLLAFKHRLE
;
A
#
# COMPACT_ATOMS: atom_id res chain seq x y z
N MET A 1 25.73 -15.25 -9.50
CA MET A 1 25.13 -13.98 -9.05
C MET A 1 23.68 -14.02 -9.51
N VAL A 2 22.77 -14.48 -8.66
CA VAL A 2 21.36 -14.66 -9.05
C VAL A 2 20.66 -13.33 -8.83
N SER A 3 20.30 -12.66 -9.92
CA SER A 3 19.53 -11.42 -9.90
C SER A 3 18.21 -11.65 -9.15
N ILE A 4 17.95 -10.79 -8.17
CA ILE A 4 16.70 -10.78 -7.43
C ILE A 4 15.60 -10.38 -8.43
N PRO A 5 14.55 -11.19 -8.62
CA PRO A 5 13.39 -10.76 -9.39
C PRO A 5 12.75 -9.63 -8.60
N THR A 6 12.95 -8.40 -9.04
CA THR A 6 12.20 -7.27 -8.54
C THR A 6 10.74 -7.55 -8.88
N HIS A 7 9.84 -7.68 -7.90
CA HIS A 7 8.39 -7.79 -8.11
C HIS A 7 7.80 -6.46 -8.62
N GLN A 8 8.43 -5.83 -9.62
CA GLN A 8 7.90 -4.68 -10.36
C GLN A 8 6.50 -5.02 -10.91
N MET A 9 6.30 -6.29 -11.34
CA MET A 9 5.12 -7.14 -11.12
C MET A 9 3.89 -6.48 -10.49
N LEU A 10 3.95 -6.37 -9.17
CA LEU A 10 2.81 -6.02 -8.31
C LEU A 10 2.49 -4.53 -8.30
N ASN A 11 3.30 -3.71 -8.97
CA ASN A 11 3.05 -2.26 -9.11
C ASN A 11 2.40 -1.92 -10.46
N HIS A 12 2.15 -2.90 -11.32
CA HIS A 12 1.43 -2.66 -12.57
C HIS A 12 -0.06 -2.55 -12.25
N THR A 13 -0.57 -1.32 -12.22
CA THR A 13 -2.01 -1.12 -12.28
C THR A 13 -2.53 -1.80 -13.55
N PRO A 14 -3.46 -2.76 -13.46
CA PRO A 14 -4.03 -3.36 -14.66
C PRO A 14 -4.60 -2.25 -15.56
N PRO A 15 -4.40 -2.31 -16.88
CA PRO A 15 -4.91 -1.30 -17.80
C PRO A 15 -6.45 -1.25 -17.81
N VAL A 16 -7.10 -2.30 -17.32
CA VAL A 16 -8.55 -2.44 -17.21
C VAL A 16 -8.95 -2.42 -15.73
N LYS A 17 -9.76 -1.44 -15.35
CA LYS A 17 -10.28 -1.31 -13.99
C LYS A 17 -11.65 -1.95 -13.92
N LEU A 18 -11.79 -2.98 -13.08
CA LEU A 18 -13.03 -3.75 -12.92
C LEU A 18 -14.28 -2.85 -12.86
N ASP A 19 -15.16 -3.07 -13.83
CA ASP A 19 -16.50 -2.52 -13.97
C ASP A 19 -17.55 -3.65 -14.10
N ARG A 20 -18.82 -3.31 -14.36
CA ARG A 20 -19.91 -4.30 -14.43
C ARG A 20 -19.90 -5.14 -15.71
N SER A 21 -19.14 -4.74 -16.72
CA SER A 21 -19.12 -5.27 -18.08
C SER A 21 -17.80 -5.93 -18.47
N ASP A 22 -16.72 -5.69 -17.74
CA ASP A 22 -15.37 -6.10 -18.11
C ASP A 22 -14.82 -7.28 -17.29
N TYR A 23 -15.63 -7.88 -16.41
CA TYR A 23 -15.20 -8.92 -15.47
C TYR A 23 -14.38 -10.03 -16.12
N ILE A 24 -14.75 -10.50 -17.32
CA ILE A 24 -14.02 -11.56 -18.03
C ILE A 24 -12.62 -11.09 -18.44
N LEU A 25 -12.50 -9.87 -18.96
CA LEU A 25 -11.23 -9.30 -19.40
C LEU A 25 -10.34 -8.96 -18.19
N TRP A 26 -10.92 -8.35 -17.16
CA TRP A 26 -10.25 -8.08 -15.89
C TRP A 26 -9.74 -9.37 -15.26
N ARG A 27 -10.59 -10.40 -15.17
CA ARG A 27 -10.24 -11.70 -14.61
C ARG A 27 -9.10 -12.36 -15.39
N SER A 28 -9.15 -12.37 -16.72
CA SER A 28 -8.06 -12.94 -17.53
C SER A 28 -6.72 -12.24 -17.28
N GLN A 29 -6.72 -10.91 -17.14
CA GLN A 29 -5.49 -10.16 -16.82
C GLN A 29 -4.97 -10.46 -15.41
N ILE A 30 -5.87 -10.51 -14.42
CA ILE A 30 -5.51 -10.85 -13.05
C ILE A 30 -5.00 -12.28 -12.95
N ASP A 31 -5.67 -13.24 -13.58
CA ASP A 31 -5.23 -14.64 -13.64
C ASP A 31 -3.79 -14.71 -14.16
N HIS A 32 -3.47 -14.05 -15.28
CA HIS A 32 -2.09 -14.01 -15.79
C HIS A 32 -1.07 -13.45 -14.78
N VAL A 33 -1.42 -12.40 -14.03
CA VAL A 33 -0.55 -11.84 -12.99
C VAL A 33 -0.37 -12.83 -11.84
N VAL A 34 -1.44 -13.51 -11.41
CA VAL A 34 -1.42 -14.54 -10.37
C VAL A 34 -0.51 -15.70 -10.78
N PHE A 35 -0.72 -16.23 -11.99
CA PHE A 35 0.10 -17.32 -12.54
C PHE A 35 1.57 -16.93 -12.70
N ALA A 36 1.85 -15.73 -13.23
CA ALA A 36 3.22 -15.28 -13.43
C ALA A 36 4.01 -15.07 -12.13
N ASN A 37 3.31 -14.88 -11.00
CA ASN A 37 3.93 -14.65 -9.70
C ASN A 37 3.84 -15.88 -8.77
N GLY A 38 3.22 -16.99 -9.17
CA GLY A 38 3.11 -18.19 -8.35
C GLY A 38 2.15 -18.03 -7.16
N PHE A 39 1.06 -17.24 -7.33
CA PHE A 39 0.11 -16.94 -6.27
C PHE A 39 -1.17 -17.80 -6.28
N GLU A 40 -1.28 -18.77 -7.20
CA GLU A 40 -2.46 -19.61 -7.41
C GLU A 40 -2.90 -20.28 -6.10
N ASP A 41 -1.95 -20.97 -5.45
CA ASP A 41 -2.16 -21.75 -4.22
C ASP A 41 -2.33 -20.86 -2.96
N PHE A 42 -2.07 -19.56 -3.08
CA PHE A 42 -2.28 -18.59 -2.01
C PHE A 42 -3.69 -17.99 -2.05
N ILE A 43 -4.27 -17.85 -3.25
CA ILE A 43 -5.60 -17.25 -3.44
C ILE A 43 -6.71 -18.25 -3.10
N ASP A 44 -6.51 -19.53 -3.37
CA ASP A 44 -7.46 -20.59 -3.01
C ASP A 44 -7.35 -21.03 -1.53
N GLY A 45 -6.36 -20.49 -0.80
CA GLY A 45 -6.13 -20.77 0.61
C GLY A 45 -5.55 -22.16 0.89
N THR A 46 -5.04 -22.86 -0.13
CA THR A 46 -4.49 -24.22 0.01
C THR A 46 -3.07 -24.24 0.59
N THR A 47 -2.35 -23.12 0.52
CA THR A 47 -0.97 -23.04 1.03
C THR A 47 -0.93 -22.93 2.56
N ILE A 48 -0.66 -24.04 3.22
CA ILE A 48 -0.24 -24.08 4.64
C ILE A 48 1.29 -23.96 4.76
N CYS A 49 1.79 -23.43 5.89
CA CYS A 49 3.22 -23.37 6.17
C CYS A 49 3.85 -24.78 6.05
N PRO A 50 4.75 -25.03 5.08
CA PRO A 50 5.32 -26.37 4.89
C PRO A 50 6.23 -26.76 6.07
N GLU A 51 6.36 -28.06 6.32
CA GLU A 51 7.33 -28.53 7.32
C GLU A 51 8.75 -28.07 6.95
N LYS A 52 9.50 -27.60 7.95
CA LYS A 52 10.85 -27.06 7.77
C LYS A 52 11.84 -28.11 7.26
N GLU A 53 11.72 -29.34 7.73
CA GLU A 53 12.63 -30.45 7.49
C GLU A 53 11.83 -31.67 7.06
N LEU A 54 12.24 -32.33 5.98
CA LEU A 54 11.60 -33.59 5.52
C LEU A 54 12.14 -34.81 6.28
N SER A 55 13.36 -34.69 6.78
CA SER A 55 14.05 -35.65 7.65
C SER A 55 15.12 -34.90 8.43
N PRO A 56 15.67 -35.46 9.53
CA PRO A 56 16.67 -34.77 10.35
C PRO A 56 17.85 -34.26 9.51
N GLY A 57 17.99 -32.93 9.40
CA GLY A 57 19.05 -32.27 8.63
C GLY A 57 18.76 -32.06 7.14
N VAL A 58 17.63 -32.52 6.59
CA VAL A 58 17.23 -32.27 5.20
C VAL A 58 16.14 -31.20 5.15
N ILE A 59 16.52 -29.98 4.77
CA ILE A 59 15.60 -28.84 4.64
C ILE A 59 14.62 -29.08 3.49
N ASN A 60 13.34 -28.84 3.75
CA ASN A 60 12.29 -28.87 2.74
C ASN A 60 12.45 -27.69 1.76
N PRO A 61 12.64 -27.93 0.45
CA PRO A 61 12.72 -26.86 -0.55
C PRO A 61 11.46 -25.98 -0.59
N SER A 62 10.28 -26.56 -0.41
CA SER A 62 9.00 -25.82 -0.40
C SER A 62 8.94 -24.82 0.76
N PHE A 63 9.50 -25.18 1.91
CA PHE A 63 9.62 -24.25 3.04
C PHE A 63 10.57 -23.08 2.74
N VAL A 64 11.65 -23.31 1.99
CA VAL A 64 12.57 -22.24 1.58
C VAL A 64 11.89 -21.25 0.63
N VAL A 65 11.11 -21.76 -0.32
CA VAL A 65 10.33 -20.93 -1.25
C VAL A 65 9.27 -20.13 -0.49
N TRP A 66 8.49 -20.78 0.37
CA TRP A 66 7.49 -20.13 1.22
C TRP A 66 8.10 -19.00 2.06
N ARG A 67 9.23 -19.27 2.73
CA ARG A 67 9.94 -18.28 3.56
C ARG A 67 10.46 -17.10 2.74
N ARG A 68 10.93 -17.33 1.51
CA ARG A 68 11.37 -16.25 0.61
C ARG A 68 10.19 -15.34 0.25
N GLN A 69 9.04 -15.93 -0.03
CA GLN A 69 7.83 -15.17 -0.35
C GLN A 69 7.35 -14.36 0.84
N ASP A 70 7.27 -14.97 2.03
CA ASP A 70 6.90 -14.31 3.29
C ASP A 70 7.82 -13.11 3.59
N CYS A 71 9.14 -13.29 3.49
CA CYS A 71 10.12 -12.22 3.67
C CYS A 71 9.94 -11.06 2.66
N THR A 72 9.56 -11.39 1.42
CA THR A 72 9.28 -10.40 0.38
C THR A 72 8.05 -9.56 0.72
N ILE A 73 6.97 -10.21 1.18
CA ILE A 73 5.74 -9.52 1.61
C ILE A 73 6.03 -8.60 2.80
N LEU A 74 6.75 -9.09 3.81
CA LEU A 74 7.17 -8.29 4.97
C LEU A 74 8.01 -7.07 4.54
N THR A 75 8.94 -7.26 3.61
CA THR A 75 9.73 -6.15 3.06
C THR A 75 8.84 -5.12 2.37
N ARG A 76 7.83 -5.55 1.61
CA ARG A 76 6.90 -4.63 0.94
C ARG A 76 6.04 -3.86 1.93
N ILE A 77 5.54 -4.51 2.99
CA ILE A 77 4.80 -3.86 4.08
C ILE A 77 5.67 -2.78 4.73
N MET A 78 6.92 -3.10 5.05
CA MET A 78 7.87 -2.14 5.65
C MET A 78 8.12 -0.94 4.73
N GLN A 79 8.30 -1.18 3.42
CA GLN A 79 8.47 -0.11 2.42
C GLN A 79 7.24 0.81 2.36
N LEU A 80 6.03 0.25 2.30
CA LEU A 80 4.80 1.02 2.24
C LEU A 80 4.57 1.83 3.52
N ARG A 81 4.88 1.26 4.69
CA ARG A 81 4.85 1.99 5.97
C ARG A 81 5.82 3.17 5.98
N LEU A 82 7.05 2.94 5.51
CA LEU A 82 8.04 4.01 5.41
C LEU A 82 7.57 5.10 4.44
N GLU A 83 7.02 4.71 3.29
CA GLU A 83 6.45 5.65 2.32
C GLU A 83 5.35 6.50 2.96
N LEU A 84 4.40 5.89 3.65
CA LEU A 84 3.32 6.61 4.32
C LEU A 84 3.83 7.61 5.36
N GLN A 85 4.80 7.22 6.20
CA GLN A 85 5.34 8.06 7.28
C GLN A 85 6.30 9.16 6.80
N SER A 86 6.97 8.96 5.66
CA SER A 86 7.98 9.88 5.14
C SER A 86 7.50 10.70 3.94
N THR A 87 6.25 10.51 3.50
CA THR A 87 5.68 11.25 2.38
C THR A 87 5.55 12.73 2.73
N LYS A 88 6.35 13.55 2.05
CA LYS A 88 6.34 15.01 2.14
C LYS A 88 5.68 15.60 0.90
N LYS A 89 4.93 16.69 1.07
CA LYS A 89 4.39 17.46 -0.06
C LYS A 89 5.53 17.96 -0.94
N GLY A 90 6.53 18.62 -0.35
CA GLY A 90 7.65 19.21 -1.09
C GLY A 90 7.17 20.06 -2.27
N SER A 91 7.69 19.76 -3.46
CA SER A 91 7.33 20.38 -4.73
C SER A 91 6.05 19.81 -5.38
N LEU A 92 5.46 18.74 -4.85
CA LEU A 92 4.24 18.14 -5.41
C LEU A 92 3.06 19.10 -5.30
N SER A 93 2.11 18.95 -6.23
CA SER A 93 0.78 19.54 -6.07
C SER A 93 0.07 18.92 -4.86
N MET A 94 -0.94 19.61 -4.32
CA MET A 94 -1.70 19.06 -3.19
C MET A 94 -2.43 17.77 -3.58
N ILE A 95 -2.95 17.71 -4.81
CA ILE A 95 -3.66 16.54 -5.33
C ILE A 95 -2.69 15.36 -5.45
N ASP A 96 -1.51 15.56 -6.05
CA ASP A 96 -0.50 14.50 -6.18
C ASP A 96 0.02 14.01 -4.83
N TYR A 97 0.17 14.92 -3.87
CA TYR A 97 0.55 14.58 -2.51
C TYR A 97 -0.50 13.68 -1.84
N ILE A 98 -1.77 14.07 -1.88
CA ILE A 98 -2.88 13.29 -1.32
C ILE A 98 -3.01 11.93 -2.03
N MET A 99 -2.92 11.90 -3.36
CA MET A 99 -3.00 10.65 -4.13
C MET A 99 -1.86 9.70 -3.79
N LYS A 100 -0.63 10.20 -3.66
CA LYS A 100 0.52 9.38 -3.26
C LYS A 100 0.34 8.81 -1.85
N PHE A 101 -0.07 9.66 -0.90
CA PHE A 101 -0.33 9.23 0.47
C PHE A 101 -1.44 8.17 0.54
N LYS A 102 -2.56 8.43 -0.12
CA LYS A 102 -3.70 7.51 -0.20
C LYS A 102 -3.31 6.20 -0.87
N GLY A 103 -2.53 6.24 -1.95
CA GLY A 103 -2.04 5.03 -2.63
C GLY A 103 -1.25 4.12 -1.70
N ALA A 104 -0.37 4.68 -0.86
CA ALA A 104 0.36 3.89 0.13
C ALA A 104 -0.57 3.27 1.20
N ALA A 105 -1.56 4.03 1.67
CA ALA A 105 -2.55 3.56 2.65
C ALA A 105 -3.47 2.47 2.08
N ASP A 106 -3.97 2.64 0.86
CA ASP A 106 -4.83 1.68 0.16
C ASP A 106 -4.06 0.38 -0.12
N ASN A 107 -2.78 0.47 -0.49
CA ASN A 107 -1.92 -0.70 -0.68
C ASN A 107 -1.68 -1.47 0.64
N LEU A 108 -1.51 -0.77 1.77
CA LEU A 108 -1.41 -1.42 3.09
C LEU A 108 -2.73 -2.11 3.45
N ALA A 109 -3.87 -1.44 3.22
CA ALA A 109 -5.19 -2.00 3.47
C ALA A 109 -5.45 -3.25 2.61
N ALA A 110 -5.01 -3.25 1.35
CA ALA A 110 -5.12 -4.40 0.45
C ALA A 110 -4.32 -5.63 0.94
N ILE A 111 -3.23 -5.41 1.68
CA ILE A 111 -2.41 -6.48 2.30
C ILE A 111 -2.99 -6.92 3.66
N GLY A 112 -4.06 -6.26 4.14
CA GLY A 112 -4.67 -6.52 5.44
C GLY A 112 -4.02 -5.75 6.60
N GLU A 113 -3.03 -4.90 6.31
CA GLU A 113 -2.37 -4.04 7.29
C GLU A 113 -3.12 -2.71 7.42
N LEU A 114 -4.18 -2.70 8.22
CA LEU A 114 -4.97 -1.49 8.44
C LEU A 114 -4.16 -0.42 9.17
N VAL A 115 -4.09 0.77 8.60
CA VAL A 115 -3.55 1.95 9.27
C VAL A 115 -4.70 2.70 9.95
N LEU A 116 -4.54 3.00 11.24
CA LEU A 116 -5.54 3.79 11.96
C LEU A 116 -5.72 5.15 11.30
N GLU A 117 -6.97 5.58 11.18
CA GLU A 117 -7.33 6.85 10.55
C GLU A 117 -6.64 8.04 11.22
N GLN A 118 -6.47 8.00 12.55
CA GLN A 118 -5.74 9.03 13.29
C GLN A 118 -4.26 9.09 12.92
N ASP A 119 -3.62 7.94 12.74
CA ASP A 119 -2.23 7.86 12.28
C ASP A 119 -2.10 8.32 10.84
N GLN A 120 -3.10 8.03 9.99
CA GLN A 120 -3.15 8.56 8.63
C GLN A 120 -3.20 10.10 8.64
N VAL A 121 -4.10 10.68 9.44
CA VAL A 121 -4.20 12.15 9.57
C VAL A 121 -2.88 12.73 10.09
N MET A 122 -2.30 12.16 11.15
CA MET A 122 -1.05 12.65 11.72
C MET A 122 0.11 12.59 10.70
N ASN A 123 0.26 11.47 9.99
CA ASN A 123 1.32 11.31 8.98
C ASN A 123 1.13 12.26 7.79
N LEU A 124 -0.11 12.46 7.35
CA LEU A 124 -0.44 13.41 6.28
C LEU A 124 -0.09 14.86 6.69
N LEU A 125 -0.48 15.29 7.89
CA LEU A 125 -0.20 16.66 8.34
C LEU A 125 1.30 16.91 8.53
N LYS A 126 2.06 15.90 8.99
CA LYS A 126 3.51 15.98 9.19
C LYS A 126 4.31 16.20 7.90
N GLY A 127 3.76 15.79 6.76
CA GLY A 127 4.38 15.98 5.45
C GLY A 127 4.12 17.34 4.81
N LEU A 128 3.30 18.20 5.42
CA LEU A 128 2.96 19.51 4.91
C LEU A 128 4.06 20.55 5.20
N GLY A 129 4.22 21.51 4.30
CA GLY A 129 5.13 22.65 4.48
C GLY A 129 4.49 23.78 5.31
N SER A 130 5.30 24.78 5.68
CA SER A 130 4.89 25.92 6.53
C SER A 130 3.67 26.68 6.02
N ASN A 131 3.44 26.70 4.71
CA ASN A 131 2.28 27.36 4.08
C ASN A 131 0.94 26.78 4.54
N TYR A 132 0.92 25.57 5.10
CA TYR A 132 -0.29 24.88 5.58
C TYR A 132 -0.38 24.86 7.11
N ASN A 133 0.52 25.55 7.83
CA ASN A 133 0.52 25.57 9.29
C ASN A 133 -0.84 26.03 9.88
N ALA A 134 -1.54 26.96 9.22
CA ALA A 134 -2.87 27.38 9.65
C ALA A 134 -3.87 26.23 9.68
N VAL A 135 -3.85 25.35 8.66
CA VAL A 135 -4.70 24.16 8.58
C VAL A 135 -4.28 23.12 9.60
N VAL A 136 -2.97 22.88 9.75
CA VAL A 136 -2.43 21.94 10.75
C VAL A 136 -2.85 22.34 12.17
N THR A 137 -2.72 23.62 12.51
CA THR A 137 -3.15 24.16 13.81
C THR A 137 -4.67 24.03 13.99
N ALA A 138 -5.46 24.37 12.96
CA ALA A 138 -6.91 24.24 13.02
C ALA A 138 -7.36 22.79 13.27
N ILE A 139 -6.69 21.80 12.68
CA ILE A 139 -6.99 20.39 12.91
C ILE A 139 -6.52 19.93 14.29
N ASN A 140 -5.35 20.38 14.76
CA ASN A 140 -4.80 19.98 16.06
C ASN A 140 -5.58 20.54 17.26
N ILE A 141 -6.28 21.67 17.10
CA ILE A 141 -7.11 22.29 18.16
C ILE A 141 -8.49 21.63 18.26
N ARG A 142 -8.89 20.81 17.27
CA ARG A 142 -10.19 20.13 17.32
C ARG A 142 -10.20 19.06 18.40
N ASP A 143 -11.25 19.09 19.22
CA ASP A 143 -11.53 18.06 20.24
C ASP A 143 -12.34 16.88 19.67
N ASP A 144 -12.87 16.99 18.44
CA ASP A 144 -13.66 15.95 17.79
C ASP A 144 -12.84 15.07 16.83
N LYS A 145 -13.27 13.81 16.66
CA LYS A 145 -12.64 12.90 15.69
C LYS A 145 -12.90 13.39 14.27
N ILE A 146 -11.85 13.79 13.57
CA ILE A 146 -11.89 14.17 12.16
C ILE A 146 -11.60 12.97 11.26
N SER A 147 -12.35 12.82 10.16
CA SER A 147 -12.10 11.78 9.18
C SER A 147 -10.99 12.18 8.19
N ILE A 148 -10.27 11.19 7.66
CA ILE A 148 -9.20 11.44 6.68
C ILE A 148 -9.73 12.14 5.41
N GLU A 149 -10.95 11.78 4.98
CA GLU A 149 -11.61 12.41 3.82
C GLU A 149 -11.98 13.88 4.07
N SER A 150 -12.33 14.23 5.30
CA SER A 150 -12.58 15.63 5.69
C SER A 150 -11.28 16.44 5.65
N VAL A 151 -10.16 15.84 6.07
CA VAL A 151 -8.84 16.46 5.98
C VAL A 151 -8.42 16.68 4.53
N HIS A 152 -8.61 15.68 3.65
CA HIS A 152 -8.34 15.84 2.21
C HIS A 152 -9.12 17.03 1.62
N SER A 153 -10.42 17.10 1.91
CA SER A 153 -11.30 18.18 1.45
C SER A 153 -10.84 19.55 1.97
N MET A 154 -10.46 19.63 3.25
CA MET A 154 -9.98 20.87 3.86
C MET A 154 -8.66 21.35 3.23
N LEU A 155 -7.73 20.44 2.95
CA LEU A 155 -6.45 20.76 2.31
C LEU A 155 -6.63 21.25 0.87
N LEU A 156 -7.55 20.64 0.11
CA LEU A 156 -7.88 21.07 -1.25
C LEU A 156 -8.59 22.44 -1.26
N ALA A 157 -9.55 22.66 -0.36
CA ALA A 157 -10.22 23.94 -0.23
C ALA A 157 -9.24 25.06 0.17
N PHE A 158 -8.30 24.77 1.06
CA PHE A 158 -7.27 25.73 1.46
C PHE A 158 -6.27 26.03 0.33
N LYS A 159 -5.87 25.02 -0.45
CA LYS A 159 -5.03 25.19 -1.66
C LYS A 159 -5.66 26.20 -2.62
N HIS A 160 -6.96 26.07 -2.90
CA HIS A 160 -7.69 26.97 -3.79
C HIS A 160 -7.76 28.42 -3.26
N ARG A 161 -7.70 28.62 -1.93
CA ARG A 161 -7.70 29.97 -1.34
C ARG A 161 -6.33 30.66 -1.36
N LEU A 162 -5.26 29.91 -1.55
CA LEU A 162 -3.88 30.42 -1.63
C LEU A 162 -3.47 30.80 -3.06
N GLU A 163 -4.24 30.37 -4.05
CA GLU A 163 -4.12 30.77 -5.47
C GLU A 163 -4.94 32.04 -5.74
#